data_AF-A0A803K3W4-F1
#
_entry.id   AF-A0A803K3W4-F1
#
_cell.length_a   1.000
_cell.length_b   1.000
_cell.length_c   1.000
_cell.angle_alpha   90.00
_cell.angle_beta   90.00
_cell.angle_gamma   90.00
#
_symmetry.space_group_name_H-M   'P 1'
#
loop_
_entity.id
_entity.type
_entity.pdbx_description
1 polymer ?
#
loop_
_entity_poly.entity_id
_entity_poly.type
_entity_poly.pdbx_seq_one_letter_code
_entity_poly.pdbx_strand_id
1 'polypeptide(L)'
;MAIAIIGALLFIISTGLCATEGNQGLQGKSLSFEKQTYSNYAILHPKKPLNLDAFTLCLRVSAEPPGNRDMILFSYFGNGADQLNLWREHDGRFSLYLASSKEGVFFSLPQISTFGTQLCVTWESSSGTTAFWVDGKMSVRKTYRQHHKVPGGGTVILGQDQDLQGGGFDASQSFVGEVTNVNLWDYVLPCEFTSEAFALGGNVINWGEAQCKIVGEVKMYESGGKYIEEQIVE
;
A
#
# COMPACT_ATOMS: atom_id res chain seq x y z
N MET A 1 37.78 27.05 65.30
CA MET A 1 36.80 27.59 64.34
C MET A 1 37.25 27.17 62.95
N ALA A 2 36.66 26.11 62.41
CA ALA A 2 36.94 25.61 61.06
C ALA A 2 35.66 25.76 60.24
N ILE A 3 35.77 26.43 59.10
CA ILE A 3 34.67 26.81 58.21
C ILE A 3 34.28 25.58 57.40
N ALA A 4 33.00 25.19 57.46
CA ALA A 4 32.44 24.11 56.65
C ALA A 4 32.22 24.61 55.21
N ILE A 5 32.85 23.95 54.25
CA ILE A 5 32.60 24.14 52.82
C ILE A 5 31.44 23.22 52.43
N ILE A 6 30.26 23.79 52.19
CA ILE A 6 29.11 23.07 51.66
C ILE A 6 29.30 22.96 50.14
N GLY A 7 29.73 21.79 49.67
CA GLY A 7 29.72 21.47 48.25
C GLY A 7 28.29 21.13 47.81
N ALA A 8 27.67 22.02 47.02
CA ALA A 8 26.40 21.71 46.37
C ALA A 8 26.66 20.77 45.17
N LEU A 9 26.31 19.49 45.32
CA LEU A 9 26.19 18.59 44.17
C LEU A 9 24.99 19.02 43.32
N LEU A 10 25.26 19.60 42.15
CA LEU A 10 24.28 19.77 41.09
C LEU A 10 23.92 18.38 40.53
N PHE A 11 22.82 17.81 40.99
CA PHE A 11 22.15 16.72 40.29
C PHE A 11 21.54 17.31 39.02
N ILE A 12 22.24 17.14 37.89
CA ILE A 12 21.62 17.31 36.57
C ILE A 12 20.66 16.14 36.42
N ILE A 13 19.39 16.37 36.80
CA ILE A 13 18.30 15.49 36.38
C ILE A 13 18.21 15.70 34.86
N SER A 14 18.91 14.86 34.11
CA SER A 14 18.63 14.67 32.70
C SER A 14 17.19 14.18 32.65
N THR A 15 16.26 15.10 32.43
CA THR A 15 14.93 14.76 31.94
C THR A 15 15.19 14.18 30.55
N GLY A 16 15.46 12.89 30.50
CA GLY A 16 15.35 12.14 29.26
C GLY A 16 13.94 12.42 28.76
N LEU A 17 13.84 13.17 27.67
CA LEU A 17 12.66 13.10 26.83
C LEU A 17 12.58 11.62 26.46
N CYS A 18 11.72 10.89 27.19
CA CYS A 18 11.21 9.63 26.71
C CYS A 18 10.44 10.02 25.45
N ALA A 19 11.12 9.96 24.31
CA ALA A 19 10.46 10.06 23.03
C ALA A 19 9.44 8.92 23.06
N THR A 20 8.17 9.29 23.08
CA THR A 20 7.09 8.34 22.83
C THR A 20 7.46 7.62 21.54
N GLU A 21 7.62 6.30 21.57
CA GLU A 21 7.68 5.47 20.35
C GLU A 21 6.31 5.59 19.66
N GLY A 22 6.11 6.74 19.01
CA GLY A 22 4.92 7.05 18.27
C GLY A 22 4.95 6.22 17.01
N ASN A 23 4.11 5.18 17.00
CA ASN A 23 3.52 4.52 15.83
C ASN A 23 4.24 4.87 14.51
N GLN A 24 5.43 4.32 14.32
CA GLN A 24 6.29 4.72 13.20
C GLN A 24 5.70 4.13 11.92
N GLY A 25 5.25 4.99 11.00
CA GLY A 25 4.75 4.58 9.69
C GLY A 25 5.77 3.76 8.89
N LEU A 26 5.42 3.42 7.64
CA LEU A 26 6.19 2.47 6.85
C LEU A 26 7.32 3.12 6.03
N GLN A 27 7.77 4.32 6.41
CA GLN A 27 8.83 5.03 5.68
C GLN A 27 10.11 4.20 5.64
N GLY A 28 10.61 3.94 4.42
CA GLY A 28 11.80 3.12 4.23
C GLY A 28 11.61 1.65 4.58
N LYS A 29 10.39 1.17 4.79
CA LYS A 29 10.07 -0.23 5.08
C LYS A 29 9.42 -0.94 3.88
N SER A 30 9.62 -2.24 3.75
CA SER A 30 8.87 -3.12 2.84
C SER A 30 8.13 -4.20 3.63
N LEU A 31 6.99 -4.64 3.10
CA LEU A 31 6.27 -5.83 3.57
C LEU A 31 6.54 -6.98 2.62
N SER A 32 6.90 -8.14 3.15
CA SER A 32 7.28 -9.34 2.41
C SER A 32 6.32 -10.50 2.71
N PHE A 33 5.74 -11.03 1.63
CA PHE A 33 4.79 -12.12 1.59
C PHE A 33 5.48 -13.32 0.94
N GLU A 34 6.05 -14.21 1.75
CA GLU A 34 7.03 -15.20 1.26
C GLU A 34 6.41 -16.44 0.60
N LYS A 35 5.13 -16.69 0.81
CA LYS A 35 4.45 -17.89 0.32
C LYS A 35 2.95 -17.65 0.14
N GLN A 36 2.34 -18.46 -0.72
CA GLN A 36 0.88 -18.46 -0.90
C GLN A 36 0.20 -18.91 0.38
N THR A 37 -0.71 -18.09 0.90
CA THR A 37 -1.53 -18.41 2.08
C THR A 37 -2.87 -17.71 1.96
N TYR A 38 -3.86 -18.12 2.74
CA TYR A 38 -5.08 -17.34 2.97
C TYR A 38 -5.00 -16.50 4.25
N SER A 39 -3.90 -16.55 4.99
CA SER A 39 -3.79 -16.02 6.36
C SER A 39 -2.80 -14.87 6.52
N ASN A 40 -1.94 -14.63 5.54
CA ASN A 40 -0.93 -13.57 5.58
C ASN A 40 -1.43 -12.35 4.83
N TYR A 41 -1.66 -11.26 5.56
CA TYR A 41 -2.15 -10.00 5.00
C TYR A 41 -1.77 -8.81 5.87
N ALA A 42 -1.86 -7.61 5.29
CA ALA A 42 -1.66 -6.37 6.02
C ALA A 42 -2.85 -5.44 5.78
N ILE A 43 -3.41 -4.90 6.85
CA ILE A 43 -4.47 -3.90 6.80
C ILE A 43 -3.81 -2.52 6.82
N LEU A 44 -4.04 -1.72 5.78
CA LEU A 44 -3.63 -0.32 5.76
C LEU A 44 -4.78 0.57 6.22
N HIS A 45 -4.47 1.53 7.09
CA HIS A 45 -5.44 2.53 7.54
C HIS A 45 -5.25 3.86 6.78
N PRO A 46 -6.18 4.23 5.88
CA PRO A 46 -6.12 5.50 5.15
C PRO A 46 -6.25 6.71 6.09
N LYS A 47 -5.63 7.83 5.72
CA LYS A 47 -5.74 9.12 6.42
C LYS A 47 -7.16 9.70 6.39
N LYS A 48 -7.92 9.34 5.36
CA LYS A 48 -9.32 9.76 5.14
C LYS A 48 -10.07 8.68 4.35
N PRO A 49 -11.41 8.63 4.42
CA PRO A 49 -12.20 7.68 3.64
C PRO A 49 -11.92 7.81 2.14
N LEU A 50 -11.88 6.67 1.43
CA LEU A 50 -11.72 6.59 -0.04
C LEU A 50 -12.99 7.06 -0.79
N ASN A 51 -13.65 8.13 -0.38
CA ASN A 51 -14.74 8.72 -1.17
C ASN A 51 -14.15 9.40 -2.42
N LEU A 52 -13.84 8.64 -3.48
CA LEU A 52 -13.04 9.09 -4.63
C LEU A 52 -13.88 9.28 -5.89
N ASP A 53 -13.81 10.47 -6.48
CA ASP A 53 -14.29 10.78 -7.84
C ASP A 53 -13.14 10.78 -8.87
N ALA A 54 -11.89 10.69 -8.40
CA ALA A 54 -10.69 10.45 -9.18
C ALA A 54 -9.63 9.88 -8.25
N PHE A 55 -8.63 9.18 -8.80
CA PHE A 55 -7.50 8.76 -8.00
C PHE A 55 -6.23 8.51 -8.81
N THR A 56 -5.12 8.51 -8.07
CA THR A 56 -3.87 7.89 -8.46
C THR A 56 -3.47 6.90 -7.39
N LEU A 57 -3.30 5.64 -7.74
CA LEU A 57 -2.77 4.60 -6.85
C LEU A 57 -1.40 4.20 -7.36
N CYS A 58 -0.39 4.24 -6.50
CA CYS A 58 0.95 3.77 -6.81
C CYS A 58 1.44 2.80 -5.75
N LEU A 59 2.21 1.81 -6.18
CA LEU A 59 2.91 0.85 -5.32
C LEU A 59 4.20 0.40 -6.02
N ARG A 60 5.21 0.04 -5.23
CA ARG A 60 6.41 -0.65 -5.73
C ARG A 60 6.30 -2.12 -5.33
N VAL A 61 6.34 -3.00 -6.31
CA VAL A 61 6.18 -4.45 -6.14
C VAL A 61 7.39 -5.20 -6.70
N SER A 62 7.91 -6.14 -5.92
CA SER A 62 8.96 -7.07 -6.33
C SER A 62 8.42 -8.49 -6.20
N ALA A 63 8.44 -9.26 -7.28
CA ALA A 63 8.00 -10.66 -7.23
C ALA A 63 8.72 -11.49 -8.28
N GLU A 64 8.90 -12.78 -8.01
CA GLU A 64 9.21 -13.72 -9.08
C GLU A 64 8.02 -13.79 -10.04
N PRO A 65 8.23 -13.90 -11.37
CA PRO A 65 7.15 -13.95 -12.33
C PRO A 65 6.16 -15.06 -11.97
N PRO A 66 4.88 -14.76 -11.68
CA PRO A 66 3.96 -15.73 -11.09
C PRO A 66 3.41 -16.74 -12.11
N GLY A 67 3.98 -16.83 -13.32
CA GLY A 67 3.55 -17.76 -14.36
C GLY A 67 2.10 -17.49 -14.81
N ASN A 68 1.26 -18.51 -14.77
CA ASN A 68 -0.16 -18.41 -15.14
C ASN A 68 -1.02 -18.47 -13.87
N ARG A 69 -1.03 -17.39 -13.09
CA ARG A 69 -1.73 -17.29 -11.81
C ARG A 69 -2.25 -15.87 -11.59
N ASP A 70 -3.47 -15.78 -11.08
CA ASP A 70 -4.04 -14.53 -10.58
C ASP A 70 -3.37 -14.11 -9.28
N MET A 71 -2.98 -12.84 -9.19
CA MET A 71 -2.29 -12.30 -8.04
C MET A 71 -2.84 -10.91 -7.72
N ILE A 72 -3.48 -10.80 -6.57
CA ILE A 72 -3.94 -9.52 -6.03
C ILE A 72 -2.74 -8.63 -5.71
N LEU A 73 -2.80 -7.36 -6.08
CA LEU A 73 -1.77 -6.36 -5.82
C LEU A 73 -2.23 -5.30 -4.81
N PHE A 74 -3.52 -4.99 -4.83
CA PHE A 74 -4.18 -4.08 -3.89
C PHE A 74 -5.66 -4.44 -3.82
N SER A 75 -6.22 -4.58 -2.61
CA SER A 75 -7.64 -4.85 -2.42
C SER A 75 -8.28 -3.77 -1.53
N TYR A 76 -9.40 -3.21 -1.98
CA TYR A 76 -10.27 -2.36 -1.17
C TYR A 76 -11.72 -2.83 -1.32
N PHE A 77 -12.24 -3.39 -0.23
CA PHE A 77 -13.58 -3.96 -0.19
C PHE A 77 -14.47 -3.16 0.76
N GLY A 78 -15.68 -2.87 0.32
CA GLY A 78 -16.67 -2.16 1.13
C GLY A 78 -18.05 -2.26 0.49
N ASN A 79 -19.09 -2.06 1.28
CA ASN A 79 -20.48 -2.09 0.79
C ASN A 79 -20.82 -3.39 -0.01
N GLY A 80 -20.20 -4.52 0.37
CA GLY A 80 -20.46 -5.82 -0.23
C GLY A 80 -19.86 -6.04 -1.64
N ALA A 81 -18.85 -5.26 -2.05
CA ALA A 81 -18.18 -5.44 -3.33
C ALA A 81 -16.71 -4.98 -3.30
N ASP A 82 -15.96 -5.44 -4.31
CA ASP A 82 -14.62 -4.97 -4.67
C ASP A 82 -14.66 -3.53 -5.17
N GLN A 83 -14.51 -2.57 -4.27
CA GLN A 83 -14.65 -1.15 -4.58
C GLN A 83 -13.45 -0.62 -5.36
N LEU A 84 -12.24 -1.14 -5.10
CA LEU A 84 -11.03 -0.83 -5.87
C LEU A 84 -10.02 -1.98 -5.72
N ASN A 85 -9.94 -2.85 -6.73
CA ASN A 85 -8.94 -3.92 -6.75
C ASN A 85 -7.99 -3.75 -7.94
N LEU A 86 -6.71 -4.04 -7.70
CA LEU A 86 -5.66 -4.10 -8.70
C LEU A 86 -5.10 -5.52 -8.75
N TRP A 87 -5.04 -6.09 -9.95
CA TRP A 87 -4.56 -7.47 -10.15
C TRP A 87 -3.49 -7.57 -11.21
N ARG A 88 -2.72 -8.64 -11.07
CA ARG A 88 -2.04 -9.30 -12.18
C ARG A 88 -2.81 -10.59 -12.48
N GLU A 89 -3.42 -10.65 -13.64
CA GLU A 89 -4.28 -11.75 -14.10
C GLU A 89 -3.47 -13.00 -14.46
N HIS A 90 -4.15 -14.14 -14.52
CA HIS A 90 -3.63 -15.43 -14.95
C HIS A 90 -2.97 -15.37 -16.33
N ASP A 91 -3.49 -14.55 -17.25
CA ASP A 91 -2.93 -14.36 -18.59
C ASP A 91 -1.78 -13.33 -18.67
N GLY A 92 -1.35 -12.81 -17.52
CA GLY A 92 -0.27 -11.83 -17.40
C GLY A 92 -0.67 -10.39 -17.62
N ARG A 93 -1.92 -10.08 -17.98
CA ARG A 93 -2.40 -8.70 -18.01
C ARG A 93 -2.55 -8.14 -16.60
N PHE A 94 -2.55 -6.82 -16.51
CA PHE A 94 -2.92 -6.11 -15.29
C PHE A 94 -4.33 -5.59 -15.43
N SER A 95 -5.08 -5.55 -14.34
CA SER A 95 -6.45 -5.06 -14.35
C SER A 95 -6.74 -4.14 -13.19
N LEU A 96 -7.69 -3.24 -13.44
CA LEU A 96 -8.35 -2.43 -12.44
C LEU A 96 -9.82 -2.82 -12.41
N TYR A 97 -10.33 -3.04 -11.20
CA TYR A 97 -11.74 -3.27 -10.93
C TYR A 97 -12.29 -2.18 -10.02
N LEU A 98 -13.45 -1.63 -10.36
CA LEU A 98 -14.22 -0.71 -9.52
C LEU A 98 -15.66 -1.23 -9.37
N ALA A 99 -16.08 -1.48 -8.12
CA ALA A 99 -17.37 -2.03 -7.71
C ALA A 99 -17.79 -3.31 -8.48
N SER A 100 -16.84 -4.24 -8.73
CA SER A 100 -17.10 -5.43 -9.53
C SER A 100 -15.96 -6.45 -9.42
N SER A 101 -16.29 -7.75 -9.40
CA SER A 101 -15.33 -8.86 -9.52
C SER A 101 -15.24 -9.48 -10.92
N LYS A 102 -15.97 -8.93 -11.91
CA LYS A 102 -16.08 -9.52 -13.28
C LYS A 102 -15.74 -8.54 -14.40
N GLU A 103 -16.24 -7.32 -14.31
CA GLU A 103 -16.06 -6.27 -15.29
C GLU A 103 -14.92 -5.33 -14.88
N GLY A 104 -13.71 -5.69 -15.30
CA GLY A 104 -12.49 -4.88 -15.14
C GLY A 104 -12.03 -4.22 -16.43
N VAL A 105 -11.01 -3.36 -16.33
CA VAL A 105 -10.26 -2.85 -17.48
C VAL A 105 -8.85 -3.43 -17.47
N PHE A 106 -8.45 -4.03 -18.59
CA PHE A 106 -7.24 -4.85 -18.69
C PHE A 106 -6.15 -4.18 -19.53
N PHE A 107 -4.89 -4.34 -19.15
CA PHE A 107 -3.74 -3.79 -19.84
C PHE A 107 -2.65 -4.85 -20.00
N SER A 108 -2.11 -4.99 -21.21
CA SER A 108 -0.90 -5.75 -21.46
C SER A 108 0.30 -4.83 -21.19
N LEU A 109 0.98 -5.04 -20.06
CA LEU A 109 2.08 -4.21 -19.57
C LEU A 109 3.36 -5.05 -19.41
N PRO A 110 4.54 -4.40 -19.32
CA PRO A 110 5.74 -5.07 -18.82
C PRO A 110 5.47 -5.75 -17.47
N GLN A 111 6.00 -6.96 -17.30
CA GLN A 111 5.74 -7.78 -16.11
C GLN A 111 6.50 -7.28 -14.88
N ILE A 112 6.01 -7.62 -13.69
CA ILE A 112 6.72 -7.41 -12.42
C ILE A 112 8.04 -8.19 -12.44
N SER A 113 9.09 -7.60 -11.87
CA SER A 113 10.40 -8.23 -11.72
C SER A 113 10.82 -8.35 -10.26
N THR A 114 11.91 -9.08 -10.01
CA THR A 114 12.52 -9.21 -8.68
C THR A 114 13.27 -7.94 -8.22
N PHE A 115 13.57 -6.99 -9.12
CA PHE A 115 14.29 -5.75 -8.80
C PHE A 115 13.37 -4.62 -8.31
N GLY A 116 12.06 -4.87 -8.27
CA GLY A 116 11.05 -3.90 -7.90
C GLY A 116 10.59 -3.06 -9.08
N THR A 117 9.31 -3.20 -9.40
CA THR A 117 8.61 -2.47 -10.44
C THR A 117 7.71 -1.43 -9.79
N GLN A 118 7.79 -0.19 -10.25
CA GLN A 118 6.89 0.86 -9.83
C GLN A 118 5.65 0.84 -10.71
N LEU A 119 4.52 0.45 -10.12
CA LEU A 119 3.24 0.35 -10.79
C LEU A 119 2.31 1.44 -10.27
N CYS A 120 1.77 2.24 -11.17
CA CYS A 120 0.69 3.17 -10.84
C CYS A 120 -0.50 2.99 -11.77
N VAL A 121 -1.69 3.35 -11.28
CA VAL A 121 -2.91 3.47 -12.07
C VAL A 121 -3.61 4.78 -11.73
N THR A 122 -4.13 5.43 -12.75
CA THR A 122 -4.93 6.67 -12.66
C THR A 122 -6.33 6.39 -13.19
N TRP A 123 -7.33 7.01 -12.57
CA TRP A 123 -8.72 6.95 -13.01
C TRP A 123 -9.45 8.24 -12.64
N GLU A 124 -10.34 8.72 -13.51
CA GLU A 124 -11.18 9.91 -13.28
C GLU A 124 -12.64 9.62 -13.64
N SER A 125 -13.57 9.89 -12.72
CA SER A 125 -15.00 9.59 -12.88
C SER A 125 -15.64 10.34 -14.05
N SER A 126 -15.34 11.63 -14.21
CA SER A 126 -16.01 12.49 -15.20
C SER A 126 -15.88 11.97 -16.63
N SER A 127 -14.72 11.40 -16.98
CA SER A 127 -14.37 10.89 -18.31
C SER A 127 -14.23 9.37 -18.36
N GLY A 128 -14.09 8.70 -17.21
CA GLY A 128 -13.68 7.30 -17.11
C GLY A 128 -12.24 7.05 -17.56
N THR A 129 -11.45 8.12 -17.80
CA THR A 129 -10.10 7.99 -18.34
C THR A 129 -9.22 7.21 -17.37
N THR A 130 -8.69 6.09 -17.83
CA THR A 130 -7.86 5.17 -17.06
C THR A 130 -6.54 4.92 -17.77
N ALA A 131 -5.44 4.95 -17.04
CA ALA A 131 -4.13 4.58 -17.56
C ALA A 131 -3.22 4.03 -16.47
N PHE A 132 -2.35 3.11 -16.86
CA PHE A 132 -1.29 2.57 -16.03
C PHE A 132 0.03 3.28 -16.31
N TRP A 133 0.92 3.21 -15.33
CA TRP A 133 2.32 3.61 -15.44
C TRP A 133 3.21 2.51 -14.91
N VAL A 134 4.25 2.17 -15.66
CA VAL A 134 5.28 1.22 -15.26
C VAL A 134 6.62 1.91 -15.33
N ASP A 135 7.30 2.04 -14.19
CA ASP A 135 8.61 2.70 -14.06
C ASP A 135 8.64 4.07 -14.74
N GLY A 136 7.61 4.88 -14.47
CA GLY A 136 7.47 6.25 -15.00
C GLY A 136 7.00 6.34 -16.46
N LYS A 137 6.68 5.22 -17.12
CA LYS A 137 6.17 5.20 -18.50
C LYS A 137 4.67 4.92 -18.54
N MET A 138 3.91 5.82 -19.16
CA MET A 138 2.47 5.72 -19.32
C MET A 138 2.06 4.66 -20.35
N SER A 139 0.96 3.96 -20.08
CA SER A 139 0.25 3.15 -21.07
C SER A 139 -0.59 4.02 -22.02
N VAL A 140 -1.22 3.39 -23.02
CA VAL A 140 -2.39 4.01 -23.67
C VAL A 140 -3.50 4.28 -22.64
N ARG A 141 -4.36 5.26 -22.92
CA ARG A 141 -5.57 5.51 -22.12
C ARG A 141 -6.71 4.60 -22.56
N LYS A 142 -7.57 4.23 -21.62
CA LYS A 142 -8.84 3.53 -21.86
C LYS A 142 -9.97 4.23 -21.10
N THR A 143 -11.21 4.05 -21.54
CA THR A 143 -12.39 4.50 -20.78
C THR A 143 -12.93 3.34 -19.94
N TYR A 144 -13.11 3.57 -18.65
CA TYR A 144 -13.64 2.58 -17.72
C TYR A 144 -14.46 3.26 -16.62
N ARG A 145 -15.64 2.69 -16.31
CA ARG A 145 -16.51 3.11 -15.19
C ARG A 145 -16.74 4.64 -15.13
N GLN A 146 -17.06 5.26 -16.27
CA GLN A 146 -17.42 6.69 -16.28
C GLN A 146 -18.62 6.95 -15.35
N HIS A 147 -18.59 8.08 -14.64
CA HIS A 147 -19.58 8.51 -13.66
C HIS A 147 -19.73 7.60 -12.43
N HIS A 148 -18.81 6.65 -12.24
CA HIS A 148 -18.74 5.86 -11.03
C HIS A 148 -18.15 6.68 -9.87
N LYS A 149 -18.31 6.20 -8.65
CA LYS A 149 -17.69 6.78 -7.45
C LYS A 149 -17.22 5.65 -6.56
N VAL A 150 -15.96 5.69 -6.14
CA VAL A 150 -15.45 4.77 -5.12
C VAL A 150 -16.01 5.26 -3.78
N PRO A 151 -16.80 4.44 -3.06
CA PRO A 151 -17.35 4.84 -1.78
C PRO A 151 -16.33 4.64 -0.66
N GLY A 152 -16.42 5.46 0.39
CA GLY A 152 -15.74 5.23 1.66
C GLY A 152 -16.37 4.08 2.47
N GLY A 153 -15.79 3.80 3.64
CA GLY A 153 -16.31 2.83 4.61
C GLY A 153 -15.83 1.38 4.42
N GLY A 154 -14.99 1.12 3.42
CA GLY A 154 -14.36 -0.19 3.21
C GLY A 154 -13.06 -0.39 3.98
N THR A 155 -12.43 -1.55 3.75
CA THR A 155 -11.15 -1.97 4.33
C THR A 155 -10.11 -2.17 3.23
N VAL A 156 -8.93 -1.59 3.41
CA VAL A 156 -7.79 -1.78 2.49
C VAL A 156 -6.94 -2.94 3.00
N ILE A 157 -6.69 -3.93 2.13
CA ILE A 157 -5.85 -5.09 2.41
C ILE A 157 -4.78 -5.24 1.33
N LEU A 158 -3.55 -5.52 1.79
CA LEU A 158 -2.45 -6.04 0.98
C LEU A 158 -2.27 -7.53 1.29
N GLY A 159 -1.96 -8.32 0.27
CA GLY A 159 -1.70 -9.75 0.42
C GLY A 159 -2.84 -10.66 -0.04
N GLN A 160 -4.09 -10.20 0.07
CA GLN A 160 -5.28 -11.03 -0.15
C GLN A 160 -6.36 -10.26 -0.93
N ASP A 161 -7.12 -11.02 -1.71
CA ASP A 161 -8.37 -10.58 -2.33
C ASP A 161 -9.54 -10.82 -1.37
N GLN A 162 -10.44 -9.86 -1.25
CA GLN A 162 -11.51 -9.87 -0.26
C GLN A 162 -12.84 -10.27 -0.91
N ASP A 163 -13.37 -11.46 -0.60
CA ASP A 163 -14.77 -11.79 -0.95
C ASP A 163 -15.78 -11.26 0.09
N LEU A 164 -15.29 -10.92 1.28
CA LEU A 164 -16.03 -10.30 2.37
C LEU A 164 -15.14 -9.23 3.01
N GLN A 165 -15.73 -8.24 3.68
CA GLN A 165 -14.95 -7.18 4.30
C GLN A 165 -14.00 -7.75 5.37
N GLY A 166 -12.70 -7.72 5.09
CA GLY A 166 -11.66 -8.30 5.95
C GLY A 166 -11.55 -9.84 5.93
N GLY A 167 -12.12 -10.53 4.93
CA GLY A 167 -12.09 -11.99 4.88
C GLY A 167 -12.52 -12.58 3.53
N GLY A 168 -12.82 -13.88 3.53
CA GLY A 168 -13.18 -14.61 2.30
C GLY A 168 -11.97 -14.85 1.38
N PHE A 169 -10.79 -15.04 1.96
CA PHE A 169 -9.54 -15.12 1.22
C PHE A 169 -9.34 -16.50 0.56
N ASP A 170 -8.85 -16.51 -0.69
CA ASP A 170 -8.32 -17.70 -1.37
C ASP A 170 -6.80 -17.61 -1.50
N ALA A 171 -6.10 -18.62 -0.98
CA ALA A 171 -4.66 -18.74 -1.10
C ALA A 171 -4.17 -18.72 -2.56
N SER A 172 -4.98 -19.23 -3.49
CA SER A 172 -4.65 -19.26 -4.93
C SER A 172 -4.49 -17.86 -5.54
N GLN A 173 -5.11 -16.83 -4.94
CA GLN A 173 -5.10 -15.44 -5.40
C GLN A 173 -4.11 -14.53 -4.64
N SER A 174 -3.54 -15.04 -3.55
CA SER A 174 -2.67 -14.27 -2.65
C SER A 174 -1.42 -13.69 -3.31
N PHE A 175 -1.01 -12.49 -2.87
CA PHE A 175 0.26 -11.89 -3.27
C PHE A 175 1.44 -12.68 -2.71
N VAL A 176 2.46 -12.88 -3.53
CA VAL A 176 3.76 -13.44 -3.11
C VAL A 176 4.86 -12.56 -3.68
N GLY A 177 5.65 -11.97 -2.78
CA GLY A 177 6.66 -10.97 -3.14
C GLY A 177 6.79 -9.89 -2.06
N GLU A 178 7.39 -8.77 -2.43
CA GLU A 178 7.55 -7.60 -1.57
C GLU A 178 6.77 -6.41 -2.11
N VAL A 179 6.19 -5.63 -1.21
CA VAL A 179 5.50 -4.38 -1.51
C VAL A 179 6.02 -3.25 -0.64
N THR A 180 6.18 -2.08 -1.24
CA THR A 180 6.56 -0.85 -0.55
C THR A 180 5.96 0.36 -1.28
N ASN A 181 6.03 1.53 -0.65
CA ASN A 181 5.62 2.81 -1.24
C ASN A 181 4.17 2.82 -1.77
N VAL A 182 3.24 2.13 -1.08
CA VAL A 182 1.82 2.18 -1.41
C VAL A 182 1.26 3.55 -1.07
N ASN A 183 0.91 4.32 -2.09
CA ASN A 183 0.40 5.67 -1.96
C ASN A 183 -0.86 5.86 -2.81
N LEU A 184 -1.85 6.55 -2.24
CA LEU A 184 -3.13 6.84 -2.89
C LEU A 184 -3.44 8.32 -2.76
N TRP A 185 -3.76 8.94 -3.90
CA TRP A 185 -4.26 10.30 -4.01
C TRP A 185 -5.72 10.28 -4.48
N ASP A 186 -6.52 11.25 -4.03
CA ASP A 186 -7.91 11.46 -4.48
C ASP A 186 -8.02 12.34 -5.75
N TYR A 187 -6.93 12.46 -6.49
CA TYR A 187 -6.86 13.16 -7.76
C TYR A 187 -5.88 12.45 -8.71
N VAL A 188 -6.01 12.76 -10.00
CA VAL A 188 -5.06 12.30 -11.02
C VAL A 188 -3.78 13.15 -10.93
N LEU A 189 -2.64 12.50 -10.67
CA LEU A 189 -1.34 13.17 -10.70
C LEU A 189 -1.00 13.59 -12.14
N PRO A 190 -0.31 14.73 -12.33
CA PRO A 190 0.14 15.19 -13.65
C PRO A 190 1.00 14.14 -14.38
N CYS A 191 1.01 14.17 -15.72
CA CYS A 191 1.75 13.23 -16.57
C CYS A 191 3.26 13.13 -16.28
N GLU A 192 3.86 14.10 -15.61
CA GLU A 192 5.23 14.00 -15.12
C GLU A 192 5.17 13.61 -13.64
N PHE A 193 5.13 12.32 -13.38
CA PHE A 193 5.37 11.81 -12.05
C PHE A 193 6.80 12.16 -11.64
N THR A 194 6.98 13.28 -10.95
CA THR A 194 8.29 13.66 -10.42
C THR A 194 8.62 12.76 -9.24
N SER A 195 9.92 12.51 -9.02
CA SER A 195 10.42 11.89 -7.79
C SER A 195 9.92 12.62 -6.54
N GLU A 196 9.64 13.92 -6.64
CA GLU A 196 9.09 14.77 -5.60
C GLU A 196 7.65 14.40 -5.22
N ALA A 197 6.77 14.09 -6.19
CA ALA A 197 5.41 13.62 -5.88
C ALA A 197 5.44 12.31 -5.07
N PHE A 198 6.38 11.41 -5.38
CA PHE A 198 6.61 10.19 -4.59
C PHE A 198 7.21 10.47 -3.22
N ALA A 199 8.04 11.51 -3.10
CA ALA A 199 8.63 11.92 -1.82
C ALA A 199 7.60 12.50 -0.84
N LEU A 200 6.56 13.19 -1.34
CA LEU A 200 5.49 13.75 -0.51
C LEU A 200 4.45 12.70 -0.07
N GLY A 201 4.29 11.63 -0.84
CA GLY A 201 3.34 10.55 -0.58
C GLY A 201 1.86 10.95 -0.77
N GLY A 202 0.97 9.97 -0.65
CA GLY A 202 -0.46 10.14 -0.93
C GLY A 202 -1.24 10.92 0.12
N ASN A 203 -2.27 11.65 -0.29
CA ASN A 203 -3.16 12.36 0.64
C ASN A 203 -4.31 11.49 1.18
N VAL A 204 -4.52 10.30 0.63
CA VAL A 204 -5.47 9.28 1.12
C VAL A 204 -4.71 8.16 1.85
N ILE A 205 -3.72 7.57 1.20
CA ILE A 205 -2.78 6.60 1.79
C ILE A 205 -1.38 7.16 1.58
N ASN A 206 -0.62 7.33 2.64
CA ASN A 206 0.78 7.72 2.58
C ASN A 206 1.62 6.61 3.20
N TRP A 207 2.43 5.90 2.42
CA TRP A 207 3.23 4.78 2.95
C TRP A 207 4.09 5.18 4.15
N GLY A 208 4.73 6.35 4.07
CA GLY A 208 5.64 6.83 5.11
C GLY A 208 4.99 7.03 6.47
N GLU A 209 3.70 7.34 6.47
CA GLU A 209 2.91 7.68 7.66
C GLU A 209 1.77 6.70 7.96
N ALA A 210 1.56 5.69 7.09
CA ALA A 210 0.43 4.78 7.20
C ALA A 210 0.55 3.92 8.46
N GLN A 211 -0.54 3.85 9.21
CA GLN A 211 -0.71 2.82 10.22
C GLN A 211 -1.05 1.51 9.51
N CYS A 212 -0.41 0.44 9.95
CA CYS A 212 -0.54 -0.88 9.36
C CYS A 212 -0.76 -1.91 10.47
N LYS A 213 -1.67 -2.86 10.24
CA LYS A 213 -1.80 -4.05 11.07
C LYS A 213 -1.38 -5.26 10.24
N ILE A 214 -0.29 -5.90 10.64
CA ILE A 214 0.15 -7.18 10.08
C ILE A 214 -0.67 -8.33 10.70
N VAL A 215 -1.09 -9.27 9.86
CA VAL A 215 -1.74 -10.52 10.28
C VAL A 215 -1.05 -11.70 9.60
N GLY A 216 -0.73 -12.73 10.38
CA GLY A 216 -0.01 -13.91 9.90
C GLY A 216 1.50 -13.67 9.85
N GLU A 217 2.18 -14.38 8.95
CA GLU A 217 3.64 -14.42 8.86
C GLU A 217 4.18 -13.43 7.81
N VAL A 218 3.63 -12.20 7.75
CA VAL A 218 4.16 -11.15 6.87
C VAL A 218 5.39 -10.54 7.53
N LYS A 219 6.51 -10.51 6.81
CA LYS A 219 7.75 -9.92 7.32
C LYS A 219 7.86 -8.46 6.95
N MET A 220 8.50 -7.68 7.82
CA MET A 220 8.81 -6.29 7.56
C MET A 220 10.32 -6.08 7.54
N TYR A 221 10.82 -5.40 6.51
CA TYR A 221 12.24 -5.10 6.34
C TYR A 221 12.48 -3.59 6.26
N GLU A 222 13.55 -3.08 6.85
CA GLU A 222 14.03 -1.71 6.64
C GLU A 222 14.91 -1.59 5.39
N SER A 223 15.00 -0.38 4.85
CA SER A 223 15.93 -0.01 3.78
C SER A 223 17.36 -0.36 4.19
N GLY A 224 17.92 -1.40 3.57
CA GLY A 224 19.19 -2.03 3.97
C GLY A 224 19.10 -3.51 4.31
N GLY A 225 17.90 -4.11 4.31
CA GLY A 225 17.69 -5.55 4.49
C GLY A 225 17.64 -6.02 5.94
N LYS A 226 17.52 -5.10 6.90
CA LYS A 226 17.39 -5.45 8.32
C LYS A 226 15.96 -5.88 8.61
N TYR A 227 15.79 -7.08 9.17
CA TYR A 227 14.50 -7.58 9.65
C TYR A 227 14.04 -6.79 10.87
N ILE A 228 12.75 -6.44 10.91
CA ILE A 228 12.10 -5.85 12.07
C ILE A 228 11.23 -6.92 12.73
N GLU A 229 11.58 -7.31 13.95
CA GLU A 229 10.71 -8.13 14.79
C GLU A 229 9.71 -7.17 15.46
N GLU A 230 8.43 -7.25 15.11
CA GLU A 230 7.41 -6.47 15.84
C GLU A 230 7.32 -6.98 17.28
N GLN A 231 7.56 -6.10 18.25
CA GLN A 231 7.06 -6.32 19.60
C GLN A 231 5.54 -6.25 19.53
N ILE A 232 4.88 -7.38 19.73
CA ILE A 232 3.43 -7.47 19.82
C ILE A 232 2.98 -6.52 20.93
N VAL A 233 2.35 -5.42 20.57
CA VAL A 233 1.59 -4.61 21.52
C VAL A 233 0.26 -5.33 21.70
N GLU A 234 0.08 -5.96 22.86
CA GLU A 234 -1.20 -6.52 23.32
C GLU A 234 -2.31 -5.45 23.38
#